data_AF-A0A7L8EZA8-F1
#
_entry.id   AF-A0A7L8EZA8-F1
#
_cell.length_a   1.000
_cell.length_b   1.000
_cell.length_c   1.000
_cell.angle_alpha   90.00
_cell.angle_beta   90.00
_cell.angle_gamma   90.00
#
_symmetry.space_group_name_H-M   'P 1'
#
loop_
_entity.id
_entity.type
_entity.pdbx_description
1 polymer ?
#
loop_
_entity_poly.entity_id
_entity_poly.type
_entity_poly.pdbx_seq_one_letter_code
_entity_poly.pdbx_strand_id
1 'polypeptide(L)'
;MNLLKPEYNILKTAGSFLGFKHSEETIKKFRVQSPKQQEQLKILNSSPESLERLLEMNKARSKRVELLDTLNSTTTVYSSIVEAAQGIGCDPGTIRYAIKSLQEKKISTLIKTRYKLVTKELEQVEAVESNYLLKVEVVDTLTSQSIVYPSISEAGRALGCTTVSVWKALQNYDKGVNKPLKNRYTVKRYSNKS
;
A
#
# COMPACT_ATOMS: atom_id res chain seq x y z
N MET A 1 -32.46 -39.43 -34.67
CA MET A 1 -32.04 -38.02 -34.48
C MET A 1 -30.84 -38.02 -33.54
N ASN A 2 -29.62 -37.91 -34.07
CA ASN A 2 -28.40 -37.81 -33.26
C ASN A 2 -27.60 -36.59 -33.72
N LEU A 3 -27.81 -35.45 -33.07
CA LEU A 3 -26.93 -34.29 -33.22
C LEU A 3 -25.85 -34.38 -32.14
N LEU A 4 -24.73 -35.03 -32.47
CA LEU A 4 -23.51 -34.89 -31.69
C LEU A 4 -23.02 -33.44 -31.88
N LYS A 5 -23.19 -32.61 -30.85
CA LYS A 5 -22.46 -31.34 -30.68
C LYS A 5 -21.26 -31.61 -29.78
N PRO A 6 -20.13 -32.06 -30.32
CA PRO A 6 -19.00 -32.22 -29.43
C PRO A 6 -18.45 -30.85 -29.01
N GLU A 7 -18.27 -30.65 -27.71
CA GLU A 7 -17.58 -29.50 -27.12
C GLU A 7 -16.06 -29.59 -27.37
N TYR A 8 -15.61 -29.53 -28.62
CA TYR A 8 -14.18 -29.54 -28.95
C TYR A 8 -13.60 -28.14 -29.20
N ASN A 9 -14.36 -27.07 -29.00
CA ASN A 9 -13.85 -25.72 -29.23
C ASN A 9 -13.50 -25.01 -27.91
N ILE A 10 -12.24 -25.17 -27.49
CA ILE A 10 -11.65 -24.52 -26.30
C ILE A 10 -11.46 -23.01 -26.45
N LEU A 11 -11.53 -22.46 -27.67
CA LEU A 11 -11.36 -21.03 -27.94
C LEU A 11 -12.70 -20.38 -28.28
N LYS A 12 -13.17 -19.50 -27.38
CA LYS A 12 -14.44 -18.74 -27.53
C LYS A 12 -14.34 -17.59 -28.54
N THR A 13 -13.12 -17.23 -28.96
CA THR A 13 -12.85 -16.10 -29.85
C THR A 13 -11.87 -16.52 -30.94
N ALA A 14 -12.27 -16.37 -32.20
CA ALA A 14 -11.40 -16.66 -33.35
C ALA A 14 -10.16 -15.75 -33.30
N GLY A 15 -8.97 -16.33 -33.51
CA GLY A 15 -7.68 -15.61 -33.47
C GLY A 15 -7.08 -15.41 -32.06
N SER A 16 -7.69 -15.96 -31.00
CA SER A 16 -7.10 -15.90 -29.65
C SER A 16 -5.95 -16.88 -29.47
N PHE A 17 -4.77 -16.38 -29.07
CA PHE A 17 -3.60 -17.20 -28.72
C PHE A 17 -3.61 -17.70 -27.27
N LEU A 18 -4.68 -17.45 -26.51
CA LEU A 18 -4.73 -17.81 -25.09
C LEU A 18 -4.71 -19.34 -24.93
N GLY A 19 -3.62 -19.87 -24.39
CA GLY A 19 -3.38 -21.32 -24.24
C GLY A 19 -2.61 -21.97 -25.39
N PHE A 20 -2.26 -21.22 -26.44
CA PHE A 20 -1.41 -21.71 -27.53
C PHE A 20 0.03 -21.90 -27.04
N LYS A 21 0.52 -23.15 -27.07
CA LYS A 21 1.92 -23.46 -26.78
C LYS A 21 2.70 -23.56 -28.08
N HIS A 22 3.73 -22.72 -28.22
CA HIS A 22 4.66 -22.82 -29.33
C HIS A 22 5.38 -24.18 -29.32
N SER A 23 5.67 -24.72 -30.50
CA SER A 23 6.51 -25.91 -30.63
C SER A 23 7.93 -25.63 -30.11
N GLU A 24 8.59 -26.67 -29.61
CA GLU A 24 9.97 -26.54 -29.10
C GLU A 24 10.94 -26.01 -30.15
N GLU A 25 10.75 -26.37 -31.42
CA GLU A 25 11.53 -25.87 -32.54
C GLU A 25 11.38 -24.36 -32.74
N THR A 26 10.15 -23.85 -32.60
CA THR A 26 9.85 -22.42 -32.72
C THR A 26 10.46 -21.64 -31.56
N ILE A 27 10.37 -22.19 -30.34
CA ILE A 27 11.01 -21.62 -29.15
C ILE A 27 12.54 -21.58 -29.32
N LYS A 28 13.14 -22.63 -29.88
CA LYS A 28 14.58 -22.67 -30.19
C LYS A 28 14.96 -21.60 -31.21
N LYS A 29 14.18 -21.41 -32.28
CA LYS A 29 14.41 -20.33 -33.27
C LYS A 29 14.32 -18.93 -32.65
N PHE A 30 13.43 -18.71 -31.69
CA PHE A 30 13.36 -17.42 -30.96
C PHE A 30 14.54 -17.21 -29.99
N ARG A 31 15.06 -18.28 -29.39
CA ARG A 31 16.23 -18.20 -28.50
C ARG A 31 17.55 -18.00 -29.24
N VAL A 32 17.67 -18.52 -30.46
CA VAL A 32 18.87 -18.38 -31.28
C VAL A 32 18.85 -16.99 -31.95
N GLN A 33 19.48 -16.02 -31.29
CA GLN A 33 19.83 -14.76 -31.95
C GLN A 33 20.90 -15.01 -33.01
N SER A 34 20.74 -14.39 -34.18
CA SER A 34 21.80 -14.45 -35.19
C SER A 34 23.09 -13.80 -34.65
N PRO A 35 24.28 -14.31 -35.03
CA PRO A 35 25.55 -13.75 -34.56
C PRO A 35 25.67 -12.25 -34.86
N LYS A 36 25.16 -11.80 -36.02
CA LYS A 36 25.09 -10.38 -36.39
C LYS A 36 24.28 -9.54 -35.39
N GLN A 37 23.13 -10.04 -34.92
CA GLN A 37 22.32 -9.35 -33.92
C GLN A 37 23.05 -9.27 -32.57
N GLN A 38 23.75 -10.33 -32.17
CA GLN A 38 24.52 -10.33 -30.93
C GLN A 38 25.66 -9.31 -30.96
N GLU A 39 26.39 -9.22 -32.08
CA GLU A 39 27.46 -8.24 -32.28
C GLU A 39 26.92 -6.81 -32.27
N GLN A 40 25.81 -6.55 -32.97
CA GLN A 40 25.15 -5.24 -32.95
C GLN A 40 24.70 -4.85 -31.54
N LEU A 41 24.12 -5.77 -30.78
CA LEU A 41 23.72 -5.54 -29.39
C LEU A 41 24.92 -5.23 -28.49
N LYS A 42 26.06 -5.92 -28.69
CA LYS A 42 27.29 -5.64 -27.94
C LYS A 42 27.81 -4.24 -28.26
N ILE A 43 27.84 -3.84 -29.52
CA ILE A 43 28.29 -2.51 -29.95
C ILE A 43 27.38 -1.43 -29.34
N LEU A 44 26.06 -1.61 -29.43
CA LEU A 44 25.07 -0.68 -28.88
C LEU A 44 25.19 -0.55 -27.36
N ASN A 45 25.38 -1.66 -26.63
CA ASN A 45 25.49 -1.64 -25.17
C ASN A 45 26.87 -1.18 -24.66
N SER A 46 27.92 -1.29 -25.49
CA SER A 46 29.29 -0.92 -25.12
C SER A 46 29.68 0.49 -25.58
N SER A 47 28.88 1.11 -26.46
CA SER A 47 29.16 2.46 -26.93
C SER A 47 29.04 3.48 -25.78
N PRO A 48 30.06 4.33 -25.56
CA PRO A 48 30.03 5.32 -24.49
C PRO A 48 28.86 6.30 -24.65
N GLU A 49 28.54 6.72 -25.87
CA GLU A 49 27.39 7.59 -26.16
C GLU A 49 26.05 6.98 -25.72
N SER A 50 25.93 5.66 -25.87
CA SER A 50 24.71 4.94 -25.49
C SER A 50 24.58 4.82 -23.98
N LEU A 51 25.69 4.62 -23.28
CA LEU A 51 25.73 4.63 -21.80
C LEU A 51 25.44 6.01 -21.23
N GLU A 52 26.02 7.06 -21.81
CA GLU A 52 25.75 8.45 -21.42
C GLU A 52 24.27 8.79 -21.59
N ARG A 53 23.68 8.45 -22.74
CA ARG A 53 22.26 8.64 -22.99
C ARG A 53 21.39 7.90 -21.96
N LEU A 54 21.75 6.67 -21.60
CA LEU A 54 21.04 5.92 -20.56
C LEU A 54 21.17 6.58 -19.18
N LEU A 55 22.36 7.07 -18.83
CA LEU A 55 22.58 7.82 -17.59
C LEU A 55 21.75 9.10 -17.55
N GLU A 56 21.69 9.85 -18.64
CA GLU A 56 20.86 11.05 -18.79
C GLU A 56 19.37 10.74 -18.59
N MET A 57 18.88 9.68 -19.26
CA MET A 57 17.49 9.22 -19.13
C MET A 57 17.18 8.76 -17.70
N ASN A 58 18.13 8.09 -17.05
CA ASN A 58 17.99 7.64 -15.67
C ASN A 58 17.97 8.82 -14.69
N LYS A 59 18.83 9.83 -14.88
CA LYS A 59 18.83 11.07 -14.10
C LYS A 59 17.49 11.79 -14.25
N ALA A 60 16.99 11.96 -15.47
CA ALA A 60 15.69 12.60 -15.73
C ALA A 60 14.50 11.85 -15.11
N ARG A 61 14.58 10.51 -15.00
CA ARG A 61 13.54 9.67 -14.38
C ARG A 61 13.70 9.50 -12.87
N SER A 62 14.85 9.87 -12.32
CA SER A 62 15.17 9.67 -10.91
C SER A 62 14.24 10.54 -10.04
N LYS A 63 13.80 9.96 -8.93
CA LYS A 63 12.99 10.66 -7.92
C LYS A 63 13.84 10.83 -6.68
N ARG A 64 14.06 12.08 -6.27
CA ARG A 64 14.69 12.42 -4.99
C ARG A 64 13.88 11.85 -3.84
N VAL A 65 14.56 11.29 -2.84
CA VAL A 65 13.93 10.65 -1.67
C VAL A 65 14.62 11.15 -0.39
N GLU A 66 13.81 11.50 0.61
CA GLU A 66 14.31 11.90 1.94
C GLU A 66 13.85 10.87 2.98
N LEU A 67 14.80 10.38 3.77
CA LEU A 67 14.60 9.30 4.72
C LEU A 67 15.08 9.72 6.10
N LEU A 68 14.16 9.70 7.05
CA LEU A 68 14.43 9.91 8.47
C LEU A 68 14.70 8.56 9.14
N ASP A 69 15.85 8.45 9.80
CA ASP A 69 16.14 7.35 10.71
C ASP A 69 15.46 7.62 12.06
N THR A 70 14.60 6.70 12.51
CA THR A 70 13.88 6.86 13.79
C THR A 70 14.76 6.67 15.02
N LEU A 71 15.93 6.03 14.89
CA LEU A 71 16.83 5.79 16.03
C LEU A 71 17.76 6.99 16.27
N ASN A 72 18.28 7.56 15.20
CA ASN A 72 19.26 8.64 15.25
C ASN A 72 18.66 10.03 14.99
N SER A 73 17.38 10.09 14.60
CA SER A 73 16.69 11.31 14.16
C SER A 73 17.41 12.06 13.02
N THR A 74 18.25 11.36 12.25
CA THR A 74 19.01 11.92 11.13
C THR A 74 18.22 11.77 9.84
N THR A 75 18.08 12.86 9.09
CA THR A 75 17.48 12.85 7.75
C THR A 75 18.58 12.72 6.69
N THR A 76 18.50 11.67 5.90
CA THR A 76 19.39 11.42 4.76
C THR A 76 18.65 11.72 3.47
N VAL A 77 19.30 12.45 2.57
CA VAL A 77 18.74 12.86 1.27
C VAL A 77 19.45 12.07 0.19
N TYR A 78 18.67 11.35 -0.62
CA TYR A 78 19.17 10.58 -1.75
C TYR A 78 18.66 11.17 -3.06
N SER A 79 19.49 11.09 -4.09
CA SER A 79 19.14 11.59 -5.43
C SER A 79 18.10 10.68 -6.11
N SER A 80 18.07 9.40 -5.75
CA SER A 80 17.17 8.41 -6.35
C SER A 80 16.64 7.38 -5.35
N ILE A 81 15.51 6.75 -5.71
CA ILE A 81 14.95 5.59 -4.99
C ILE A 81 15.95 4.43 -4.92
N VAL A 82 16.73 4.20 -5.99
CA VAL A 82 17.67 3.07 -6.06
C VAL A 82 18.85 3.31 -5.12
N GLU A 83 19.38 4.53 -5.10
CA GLU A 83 20.46 4.93 -4.21
C GLU A 83 20.02 4.84 -2.73
N ALA A 84 18.81 5.33 -2.42
CA ALA A 84 18.20 5.19 -1.10
C ALA A 84 18.07 3.71 -0.68
N ALA A 85 17.64 2.86 -1.63
CA ALA A 85 17.47 1.43 -1.39
C ALA A 85 18.81 0.75 -1.12
N GLN A 86 19.86 1.11 -1.85
CA GLN A 86 21.22 0.62 -1.63
C GLN A 86 21.78 1.08 -0.28
N GLY A 87 21.62 2.36 0.08
CA GLY A 87 22.11 2.91 1.35
C GLY A 87 21.48 2.24 2.58
N ILE A 88 20.20 1.87 2.50
CA ILE A 88 19.46 1.17 3.58
C ILE A 88 19.51 -0.36 3.42
N GLY A 89 20.00 -0.86 2.29
CA GLY A 89 20.01 -2.27 1.92
C GLY A 89 18.62 -2.90 1.78
N CYS A 90 17.63 -2.16 1.26
CA CYS A 90 16.29 -2.67 0.98
C CYS A 90 16.04 -2.82 -0.53
N ASP A 91 14.94 -3.48 -0.89
CA ASP A 91 14.52 -3.56 -2.29
C ASP A 91 13.90 -2.22 -2.74
N PRO A 92 14.27 -1.67 -3.93
CA PRO A 92 13.72 -0.41 -4.43
C PRO A 92 12.18 -0.39 -4.55
N GLY A 93 11.56 -1.56 -4.75
CA GLY A 93 10.10 -1.72 -4.74
C GLY A 93 9.47 -1.43 -3.38
N THR A 94 10.18 -1.68 -2.29
CA THR A 94 9.73 -1.35 -0.92
C THR A 94 9.57 0.16 -0.76
N ILE A 95 10.57 0.93 -1.18
CA ILE A 95 10.52 2.39 -1.14
C ILE A 95 9.43 2.91 -2.08
N ARG A 96 9.29 2.33 -3.27
CA ARG A 96 8.23 2.70 -4.23
C ARG A 96 6.83 2.48 -3.66
N TYR A 97 6.62 1.35 -2.98
CA TYR A 97 5.36 1.03 -2.32
C TYR A 97 5.08 2.00 -1.17
N ALA A 98 6.11 2.35 -0.39
CA ALA A 98 5.98 3.30 0.70
C ALA A 98 5.64 4.71 0.18
N ILE A 99 6.28 5.18 -0.89
CA ILE A 99 5.94 6.45 -1.57
C ILE A 99 4.49 6.41 -2.07
N LYS A 100 4.07 5.32 -2.72
CA LYS A 100 2.70 5.18 -3.22
C LYS A 100 1.68 5.22 -2.07
N SER A 101 1.95 4.52 -0.98
CA SER A 101 1.10 4.51 0.22
C SER A 101 1.03 5.89 0.87
N LEU A 102 2.12 6.64 0.84
CA LEU A 102 2.19 8.01 1.33
C LEU A 102 1.34 8.95 0.48
N GLN A 103 1.40 8.83 -0.85
CA GLN A 103 0.64 9.66 -1.78
C GLN A 103 -0.86 9.35 -1.73
N GLU A 104 -1.23 8.08 -1.77
CA GLU A 104 -2.65 7.65 -1.88
C GLU A 104 -3.37 7.66 -0.53
N LYS A 105 -2.69 7.22 0.54
CA LYS A 105 -3.32 6.98 1.83
C LYS A 105 -2.87 7.98 2.90
N LYS A 106 -1.88 8.84 2.62
CA LYS A 106 -1.21 9.71 3.61
C LYS A 106 -0.66 8.94 4.82
N ILE A 107 -0.38 7.65 4.65
CA ILE A 107 0.18 6.78 5.70
C ILE A 107 1.67 6.63 5.45
N SER A 108 2.49 6.97 6.44
CA SER A 108 3.91 6.69 6.43
C SER A 108 4.18 5.35 7.12
N THR A 109 4.57 4.34 6.34
CA THR A 109 5.02 3.05 6.87
C THR A 109 6.52 3.10 7.14
N LEU A 110 6.94 2.40 8.19
CA LEU A 110 8.36 2.22 8.48
C LEU A 110 8.97 1.20 7.52
N ILE A 111 10.00 1.62 6.80
CA ILE A 111 10.82 0.76 5.97
C ILE A 111 11.84 0.07 6.89
N LYS A 112 11.91 -1.26 6.82
CA LYS A 112 12.76 -2.08 7.71
C LYS A 112 12.62 -1.73 9.20
N THR A 113 11.41 -1.36 9.63
CA THR A 113 11.08 -0.98 11.02
C THR A 113 11.96 0.15 11.60
N ARG A 114 12.65 0.93 10.77
CA ARG A 114 13.65 1.94 11.21
C ARG A 114 13.60 3.24 10.43
N TYR A 115 13.28 3.19 9.13
CA TYR A 115 13.35 4.37 8.28
C TYR A 115 11.96 4.85 7.91
N LYS A 116 11.74 6.16 8.01
CA LYS A 116 10.48 6.82 7.63
C LYS A 116 10.74 7.72 6.43
N LEU A 117 9.85 7.67 5.43
CA LEU A 117 9.85 8.65 4.35
C LEU A 117 9.38 10.00 4.88
N VAL A 118 10.18 11.03 4.65
CA VAL A 118 9.81 12.42 4.91
C VAL A 118 9.53 13.07 3.58
N THR A 119 8.41 13.78 3.48
CA THR A 119 8.23 14.78 2.44
C THR A 119 8.00 16.11 3.12
N LYS A 120 8.48 17.20 2.50
CA LYS A 120 8.32 18.57 3.00
C LYS A 120 6.86 18.99 3.23
N GLU A 121 5.91 18.21 2.73
CA GLU A 121 4.47 18.43 2.89
C GLU A 121 3.86 17.67 4.10
N LEU A 122 4.63 16.84 4.81
CA LEU A 122 4.11 15.92 5.84
C LEU A 122 4.46 16.29 7.28
N GLU A 123 4.89 17.53 7.56
CA GLU A 123 4.97 18.02 8.94
C GLU A 123 3.59 18.06 9.64
N GLN A 124 2.49 17.85 8.90
CA GLN A 124 1.12 17.83 9.44
C GLN A 124 0.38 16.49 9.29
N VAL A 125 1.06 15.35 9.34
CA VAL A 125 0.34 14.10 9.68
C VAL A 125 0.49 13.91 11.17
N GLU A 126 -0.44 14.51 11.91
CA GLU A 126 -0.74 14.15 13.29
C GLU A 126 -0.62 12.65 13.42
N ALA A 127 0.26 12.20 14.32
CA ALA A 127 0.38 10.79 14.64
C ALA A 127 -1.04 10.26 14.85
N VAL A 128 -1.47 9.31 14.02
CA VAL A 128 -2.77 8.65 14.21
C VAL A 128 -2.66 7.97 15.56
N GLU A 129 -3.16 8.64 16.60
CA GLU A 129 -3.22 8.09 17.95
C GLU A 129 -3.83 6.72 17.82
N SER A 130 -3.12 5.73 18.35
CA SER A 130 -3.54 4.35 18.22
C SER A 130 -4.99 4.24 18.73
N ASN A 131 -5.92 3.84 17.86
CA ASN A 131 -7.37 3.83 18.12
C ASN A 131 -7.75 3.11 19.43
N TYR A 132 -6.83 2.30 19.98
CA TYR A 132 -6.96 1.55 21.22
C TYR A 132 -6.94 2.42 22.49
N LEU A 133 -6.39 3.63 22.45
CA LEU A 133 -6.30 4.54 23.61
C LEU A 133 -7.44 5.59 23.65
N LEU A 134 -8.37 5.55 22.69
CA LEU A 134 -9.50 6.48 22.69
C LEU A 134 -10.47 6.19 23.84
N LYS A 135 -10.61 7.17 24.73
CA LYS A 135 -11.66 7.19 25.76
C LYS A 135 -13.03 7.40 25.09
N VAL A 136 -14.00 6.59 25.50
CA VAL A 136 -15.36 6.62 24.94
C VAL A 136 -16.40 6.68 26.04
N GLU A 137 -17.45 7.46 25.81
CA GLU A 137 -18.62 7.52 26.68
C GLU A 137 -19.75 6.74 26.02
N VAL A 138 -20.30 5.78 26.77
CA VAL A 138 -21.42 4.95 26.35
C VAL A 138 -22.64 5.37 27.14
N VAL A 139 -23.72 5.73 26.44
CA VAL A 139 -25.01 6.12 27.03
C VAL A 139 -26.04 5.03 26.71
N ASP A 140 -26.65 4.47 27.74
CA ASP A 140 -27.78 3.55 27.60
C ASP A 140 -29.06 4.34 27.30
N THR A 141 -29.76 3.98 26.21
CA THR A 141 -30.97 4.68 25.76
C THR A 141 -32.19 4.41 26.65
N LEU A 142 -32.17 3.37 27.48
CA LEU A 142 -33.30 3.00 28.34
C LEU A 142 -33.21 3.65 29.72
N THR A 143 -32.01 3.70 30.29
CA THR A 143 -31.77 4.22 31.64
C THR A 143 -31.20 5.64 31.65
N SER A 144 -30.83 6.17 30.48
CA SER A 144 -30.14 7.46 30.32
C SER A 144 -28.84 7.58 31.14
N GLN A 145 -28.28 6.45 31.59
CA GLN A 145 -27.03 6.40 32.34
C GLN A 145 -25.84 6.45 31.38
N SER A 146 -24.84 7.27 31.71
CA SER A 146 -23.59 7.35 30.96
C SER A 146 -22.44 6.71 31.74
N ILE A 147 -21.64 5.90 31.04
CA ILE A 147 -20.44 5.25 31.58
C ILE A 147 -19.27 5.61 30.67
N VAL A 148 -18.17 6.05 31.27
CA VAL A 148 -16.94 6.40 30.56
C VAL A 148 -15.95 5.24 30.64
N TYR A 149 -15.47 4.79 29.49
CA TYR A 149 -14.43 3.76 29.39
C TYR A 149 -13.11 4.39 28.95
N PRO A 150 -11.97 3.93 29.48
CA PRO A 150 -10.66 4.43 29.09
C PRO A 150 -10.25 3.98 27.69
N SER A 151 -10.89 2.95 27.12
CA SER A 151 -10.64 2.47 25.75
C SER A 151 -11.87 1.89 25.07
N ILE A 152 -11.86 1.88 23.73
CA ILE A 152 -12.83 1.16 22.88
C ILE A 152 -12.88 -0.33 23.22
N SER A 153 -11.73 -0.93 23.54
CA SER A 153 -11.61 -2.34 23.87
C SER A 153 -12.33 -2.70 25.17
N GLU A 154 -12.19 -1.87 26.20
CA GLU A 154 -12.89 -2.06 27.47
C GLU A 154 -14.40 -1.89 27.33
N ALA A 155 -14.83 -0.87 26.58
CA ALA A 155 -16.25 -0.70 26.25
C ALA A 155 -16.80 -1.93 25.53
N GLY A 156 -16.06 -2.48 24.56
CA GLY A 156 -16.44 -3.69 23.85
C GLY A 156 -16.62 -4.90 24.78
N ARG A 157 -15.68 -5.10 25.71
CA ARG A 157 -15.76 -6.18 26.71
C ARG A 157 -16.96 -6.01 27.65
N ALA A 158 -17.18 -4.82 28.18
CA ALA A 158 -18.29 -4.55 29.10
C ALA A 158 -19.66 -4.71 28.44
N LEU A 159 -19.78 -4.31 27.16
CA LEU A 159 -21.02 -4.43 26.38
C LEU A 159 -21.17 -5.81 25.70
N GLY A 160 -20.17 -6.69 25.79
CA GLY A 160 -20.14 -7.98 25.11
C GLY A 160 -20.19 -7.86 23.58
N CYS A 161 -19.50 -6.89 23.00
CA CYS A 161 -19.44 -6.65 21.56
C CYS A 161 -18.00 -6.54 21.06
N THR A 162 -17.81 -6.70 19.75
CA THR A 162 -16.48 -6.58 19.15
C THR A 162 -16.03 -5.12 19.13
N THR A 163 -14.72 -4.89 19.28
CA THR A 163 -14.10 -3.55 19.24
C THR A 163 -14.44 -2.80 17.95
N VAL A 164 -14.52 -3.53 16.83
CA VAL A 164 -14.94 -3.01 15.52
C VAL A 164 -16.37 -2.45 15.54
N SER A 165 -17.28 -3.07 16.30
CA SER A 165 -18.66 -2.62 16.41
C SER A 165 -18.76 -1.30 17.17
N VAL A 166 -17.99 -1.15 18.25
CA VAL A 166 -17.90 0.09 19.03
C VAL A 166 -17.28 1.20 18.17
N TRP A 167 -16.20 0.91 17.43
CA TRP A 167 -15.57 1.88 16.54
C TRP A 167 -16.50 2.33 15.40
N LYS A 168 -17.25 1.40 14.79
CA LYS A 168 -18.26 1.75 13.77
C LYS A 168 -19.37 2.63 14.36
N ALA A 169 -19.83 2.35 15.57
CA ALA A 169 -20.82 3.18 16.25
C ALA A 169 -20.29 4.60 16.48
N LEU A 170 -19.03 4.71 16.93
CA LEU A 170 -18.34 5.99 17.11
C LEU A 170 -18.23 6.78 15.79
N GLN A 171 -17.84 6.13 14.70
CA GLN A 171 -17.77 6.78 13.38
C GLN A 171 -19.15 7.24 12.87
N ASN A 172 -20.20 6.48 13.14
CA ASN A 172 -21.54 6.86 12.76
C ASN A 172 -21.99 8.10 13.54
N TYR A 173 -21.68 8.14 14.84
CA TYR A 173 -21.92 9.31 15.68
C TYR A 173 -21.18 10.56 15.17
N ASP A 174 -19.88 10.44 14.84
CA ASP A 174 -19.07 11.52 14.26
C ASP A 174 -19.66 12.03 12.93
N LYS A 175 -20.39 11.19 12.19
CA LYS A 175 -21.10 11.52 10.93
C LYS A 175 -22.55 12.01 11.14
N GLY A 176 -23.00 12.18 12.38
CA GLY A 176 -24.37 12.58 12.71
C GLY A 176 -25.42 11.48 12.59
N VAL A 177 -25.02 10.23 12.32
CA VAL A 177 -25.90 9.06 12.24
C VAL A 177 -25.95 8.37 13.59
N ASN A 178 -27.03 8.61 14.35
CA ASN A 178 -27.16 8.12 15.72
C ASN A 178 -27.76 6.71 15.77
N LYS A 179 -27.04 5.73 15.21
CA LYS A 179 -27.47 4.31 15.21
C LYS A 179 -27.08 3.63 16.52
N PRO A 180 -28.05 3.12 17.32
CA PRO A 180 -27.74 2.47 18.58
C PRO A 180 -27.04 1.13 18.38
N LEU A 181 -25.96 0.92 19.11
CA LEU A 181 -25.24 -0.34 19.22
C LEU A 181 -26.09 -1.34 20.00
N LYS A 182 -26.25 -2.55 19.45
CA LYS A 182 -27.16 -3.57 19.99
C LYS A 182 -28.59 -3.04 20.26
N ASN A 183 -29.03 -2.04 19.50
CA ASN A 183 -30.31 -1.36 19.68
C ASN A 183 -30.53 -0.75 21.09
N ARG A 184 -29.46 -0.48 21.84
CA ARG A 184 -29.56 -0.02 23.24
C ARG A 184 -28.53 1.03 23.65
N TYR A 185 -27.35 1.04 23.04
CA TYR A 185 -26.25 1.90 23.50
C TYR A 185 -25.84 2.89 22.43
N THR A 186 -25.68 4.16 22.79
CA THR A 186 -25.05 5.17 21.92
C THR A 186 -23.63 5.43 22.42
N VAL A 187 -22.69 5.61 21.49
CA VAL A 187 -21.27 5.76 21.80
C VAL A 187 -20.79 7.08 21.23
N LYS A 188 -20.18 7.93 22.07
CA LYS A 188 -19.60 9.22 21.69
C LYS A 188 -18.15 9.34 22.16
N ARG A 189 -17.37 10.19 21.50
CA ARG A 189 -16.01 10.50 21.96
C ARG A 189 -16.10 11.22 23.30
N TYR A 190 -15.29 10.78 24.26
CA TYR A 190 -15.16 11.49 25.50
C TYR A 190 -14.36 12.78 25.25
N SER A 191 -15.03 13.92 25.34
CA SER A 191 -14.39 15.23 25.30
C SER A 191 -14.27 15.75 26.71
N ASN A 192 -13.04 16.03 27.16
CA ASN A 192 -12.81 16.85 28.34
C ASN A 192 -13.29 18.27 28.00
N LYS A 193 -14.58 18.53 28.18
CA LYS A 193 -15.05 19.90 28.26
C LYS A 193 -14.54 20.46 29.59
N SER A 194 -13.46 21.24 29.52
CA SER A 194 -13.13 22.25 30.52
C SER A 194 -14.19 23.35 30.52
#